data_AF-A0A1B6EP27-F1
#
_entry.id   AF-A0A1B6EP27-F1
#
_cell.length_a   1.000
_cell.length_b   1.000
_cell.length_c   1.000
_cell.angle_alpha   90.00
_cell.angle_beta   90.00
_cell.angle_gamma   90.00
#
_symmetry.space_group_name_H-M   'P 1'
#
loop_
_entity.id
_entity.type
_entity.pdbx_description
1 polymer ?
#
loop_
_entity_poly.entity_id
_entity_poly.type
_entity_poly.pdbx_seq_one_letter_code
_entity_poly.pdbx_strand_id
1 'polypeptide(L)'
;WAVGTIAYELMSEQGNPFYRSASTGAILRNTSYTDTDLPPLDDAVPPVISRLVHDLLARNPNQRPSAEVAATVCQLFLWAPTSWLNPLHTRALPSSSEILQWLLCLTTKVLCEGRLQGVTGARRTATEYQLIACFLQRAKLSIIRQALNWIHLR
;
A
#
# COMPACT_ATOMS: atom_id res chain seq x y z
N TRP A 1 -11.82 4.50 0.31
CA TRP A 1 -13.05 3.84 -0.16
C TRP A 1 -13.00 3.52 -1.64
N ALA A 2 -13.22 4.47 -2.57
CA ALA A 2 -13.23 4.15 -4.00
C ALA A 2 -11.92 3.50 -4.52
N VAL A 3 -10.76 3.92 -4.01
CA VAL A 3 -9.48 3.24 -4.31
C VAL A 3 -9.49 1.77 -3.89
N GLY A 4 -10.14 1.43 -2.78
CA GLY A 4 -10.30 0.04 -2.33
C GLY A 4 -11.21 -0.77 -3.25
N THR A 5 -12.24 -0.16 -3.84
CA THR A 5 -13.10 -0.87 -4.81
C THR A 5 -12.34 -1.14 -6.11
N ILE A 6 -11.55 -0.17 -6.57
CA ILE A 6 -10.70 -0.32 -7.75
C ILE A 6 -9.59 -1.35 -7.50
N ALA A 7 -9.10 -1.48 -6.27
CA ALA A 7 -8.10 -2.51 -5.95
C ALA A 7 -8.60 -3.93 -6.23
N TYR A 8 -9.89 -4.21 -6.05
CA TYR A 8 -10.46 -5.50 -6.47
C TYR A 8 -10.38 -5.72 -7.99
N GLU A 9 -10.54 -4.68 -8.81
CA GLU A 9 -10.37 -4.78 -10.27
C GLU A 9 -8.93 -5.13 -10.66
N LEU A 10 -7.96 -4.70 -9.85
CA LEU A 10 -6.54 -4.92 -10.11
C LEU A 10 -6.03 -6.25 -9.57
N MET A 11 -6.64 -6.77 -8.50
CA MET A 11 -6.05 -7.83 -7.66
C MET A 11 -6.98 -9.02 -7.37
N SER A 12 -8.18 -9.05 -7.95
CA SER A 12 -9.14 -10.15 -7.78
C SER A 12 -9.74 -10.55 -9.13
N GLU A 13 -9.81 -11.86 -9.37
CA GLU A 13 -10.45 -12.42 -10.59
C GLU A 13 -11.94 -12.10 -10.67
N GLN A 14 -12.63 -11.97 -9.53
CA GLN A 14 -14.07 -11.68 -9.47
C GLN A 14 -14.38 -10.20 -9.76
N GLY A 15 -13.34 -9.35 -9.78
CA GLY A 15 -13.44 -7.92 -10.07
C GLY A 15 -14.13 -7.12 -8.95
N ASN A 16 -14.52 -5.89 -9.27
CA ASN A 16 -15.10 -4.98 -8.29
C ASN A 16 -16.43 -5.52 -7.72
N PRO A 17 -16.54 -5.74 -6.39
CA PRO A 17 -17.73 -6.33 -5.78
C PRO A 17 -18.96 -5.41 -5.81
N PHE A 18 -18.77 -4.12 -6.14
CA PHE A 18 -19.86 -3.15 -6.30
C PHE A 18 -20.35 -3.05 -7.75
N TYR A 19 -19.72 -3.75 -8.69
CA TYR A 19 -20.24 -3.94 -10.04
C TYR A 19 -21.02 -5.25 -10.12
N ARG A 20 -21.93 -5.34 -11.09
CA ARG A 20 -22.68 -6.56 -11.32
C ARG A 20 -21.70 -7.65 -11.76
N SER A 21 -21.56 -8.70 -10.94
CA SER A 21 -20.78 -9.86 -11.32
C SER A 21 -21.39 -10.53 -12.55
N ALA A 22 -20.58 -10.80 -13.57
CA ALA A 22 -21.01 -11.53 -14.76
C ALA A 22 -21.29 -13.01 -14.46
N SER A 23 -20.64 -13.59 -13.43
CA SER A 23 -20.76 -15.00 -13.08
C SER A 23 -21.91 -15.30 -12.13
N THR A 24 -22.12 -14.46 -11.10
CA THR A 24 -23.14 -14.71 -10.06
C THR A 24 -24.33 -13.75 -10.12
N GLY A 25 -24.23 -12.64 -10.85
CA GLY A 25 -25.24 -11.58 -10.85
C GLY A 25 -25.35 -10.79 -9.54
N ALA A 26 -24.59 -11.17 -8.51
CA ALA A 26 -24.55 -10.48 -7.22
C ALA A 26 -23.91 -9.09 -7.37
N ILE A 27 -24.39 -8.14 -6.56
CA ILE A 27 -23.89 -6.76 -6.54
C ILE A 27 -24.00 -6.21 -5.12
N LEU A 28 -22.89 -5.78 -4.55
CA LEU A 28 -22.90 -5.04 -3.30
C LEU A 28 -23.32 -3.59 -3.56
N ARG A 29 -24.05 -3.00 -2.62
CA ARG A 29 -24.40 -1.58 -2.64
C ARG A 29 -23.60 -0.85 -1.57
N ASN A 30 -22.99 0.26 -1.95
CA ASN A 30 -22.23 1.13 -1.03
C ASN A 30 -23.06 1.59 0.18
N THR A 31 -24.39 1.68 0.06
CA THR A 31 -25.29 2.08 1.14
C THR A 31 -25.59 0.98 2.15
N SER A 32 -25.54 -0.30 1.77
CA SER A 32 -26.07 -1.41 2.60
C SER A 32 -25.09 -2.56 2.88
N TYR A 33 -23.99 -2.68 2.15
CA TYR A 33 -23.00 -3.76 2.39
C TYR A 33 -22.41 -3.68 3.79
N THR A 34 -22.01 -4.80 4.38
CA THR A 34 -21.24 -4.90 5.61
C THR A 34 -19.82 -5.38 5.31
N ASP A 35 -18.88 -5.18 6.23
CA ASP A 35 -17.48 -5.58 5.99
C ASP A 35 -17.36 -7.10 5.79
N THR A 36 -18.27 -7.90 6.37
CA THR A 36 -18.35 -9.36 6.17
C THR A 36 -18.91 -9.77 4.81
N ASP A 37 -19.55 -8.86 4.08
CA ASP A 37 -20.07 -9.13 2.73
C ASP A 37 -18.98 -9.00 1.66
N LEU A 38 -17.81 -8.42 2.02
CA LEU A 38 -16.70 -8.26 1.09
C LEU A 38 -16.08 -9.64 0.79
N PRO A 39 -15.92 -10.00 -0.50
CA PRO A 39 -15.26 -11.25 -0.86
C PRO A 39 -13.78 -11.20 -0.45
N PRO A 40 -13.19 -12.33 -0.04
CA PRO A 40 -11.75 -12.39 0.18
C PRO A 40 -11.01 -12.12 -1.12
N LEU A 41 -9.86 -11.45 -1.03
CA LEU A 41 -8.93 -11.29 -2.15
C LEU A 41 -8.18 -12.60 -2.40
N ASP A 42 -7.68 -12.77 -3.63
CA ASP A 42 -6.97 -13.98 -4.05
C ASP A 42 -5.71 -14.23 -3.20
N ASP A 43 -5.35 -15.51 -3.00
CA ASP A 43 -4.21 -15.92 -2.17
C ASP A 43 -2.85 -15.38 -2.67
N ALA A 44 -2.78 -14.96 -3.94
CA ALA A 44 -1.62 -14.30 -4.52
C ALA A 44 -1.38 -12.88 -3.96
N VAL A 45 -2.39 -12.25 -3.38
CA VAL A 45 -2.29 -10.89 -2.84
C VAL A 45 -1.59 -10.93 -1.47
N PRO A 46 -0.51 -10.15 -1.27
CA PRO A 46 0.19 -10.12 0.01
C PRO A 46 -0.76 -9.74 1.17
N PRO A 47 -0.69 -10.43 2.34
CA PRO A 47 -1.62 -10.20 3.44
C PRO A 47 -1.70 -8.74 3.93
N VAL A 48 -0.57 -8.02 3.90
CA VAL A 48 -0.54 -6.59 4.25
C VAL A 48 -1.41 -5.76 3.30
N ILE A 49 -1.36 -6.05 1.99
CA ILE A 49 -2.14 -5.34 0.98
C ILE A 49 -3.61 -5.76 1.03
N SER A 50 -3.88 -7.06 1.23
CA SER A 50 -5.25 -7.55 1.39
C SER A 50 -5.98 -6.87 2.56
N ARG A 51 -5.32 -6.79 3.73
CA ARG A 51 -5.82 -6.05 4.89
C ARG A 51 -5.99 -4.57 4.61
N LEU A 52 -5.08 -3.95 3.85
CA LEU A 52 -5.17 -2.52 3.51
C LEU A 52 -6.41 -2.25 2.66
N VAL A 53 -6.68 -3.10 1.66
CA VAL A 53 -7.87 -2.97 0.81
C VAL A 53 -9.15 -3.12 1.64
N HIS A 54 -9.20 -4.10 2.53
CA HIS A 54 -10.31 -4.29 3.45
C HIS A 54 -10.54 -3.05 4.33
N ASP A 55 -9.50 -2.53 4.98
CA ASP A 55 -9.60 -1.34 5.83
C ASP A 55 -9.98 -0.07 5.06
N LEU A 56 -9.56 0.06 3.79
CA LEU A 56 -9.98 1.17 2.93
C LEU A 56 -11.48 1.13 2.59
N LEU A 57 -12.08 -0.06 2.66
CA LEU A 57 -13.49 -0.34 2.43
C LEU A 57 -14.31 -0.41 3.72
N ALA A 58 -13.75 -0.13 4.89
CA ALA A 58 -14.54 -0.03 6.12
C ALA A 58 -15.70 0.98 5.94
N ARG A 59 -16.92 0.63 6.34
CA ARG A 59 -18.07 1.57 6.22
C ARG A 59 -17.85 2.85 7.01
N ASN A 60 -17.38 2.73 8.24
CA ASN A 60 -17.10 3.86 9.11
C ASN A 60 -15.80 4.56 8.66
N PRO A 61 -15.84 5.83 8.21
CA PRO A 61 -14.65 6.55 7.76
C PRO A 61 -13.56 6.65 8.83
N ASN A 62 -13.93 6.65 10.12
CA ASN A 62 -12.97 6.75 11.23
C ASN A 62 -12.15 5.47 11.43
N GLN A 63 -12.58 4.35 10.86
CA GLN A 63 -11.83 3.09 10.87
C GLN A 63 -10.87 2.98 9.68
N ARG A 64 -11.01 3.86 8.67
CA ARG A 64 -10.15 3.85 7.49
C ARG A 64 -8.81 4.50 7.81
N PRO A 65 -7.69 3.98 7.29
CA PRO A 65 -6.45 4.72 7.30
C PRO A 65 -6.60 6.02 6.49
N SER A 66 -5.91 7.06 6.90
CA SER A 66 -5.83 8.29 6.10
C SER A 66 -5.18 7.97 4.74
N ALA A 67 -5.48 8.77 3.72
CA ALA A 67 -4.88 8.59 2.39
C ALA A 67 -3.34 8.65 2.45
N GLU A 68 -2.78 9.50 3.33
CA GLU A 68 -1.34 9.65 3.50
C GLU A 68 -0.71 8.40 4.16
N VAL A 69 -1.40 7.79 5.13
CA VAL A 69 -0.96 6.54 5.78
C VAL A 69 -1.10 5.37 4.81
N ALA A 70 -2.24 5.19 4.17
CA ALA A 70 -2.48 4.10 3.22
C ALA A 70 -1.45 4.10 2.08
N ALA A 71 -1.20 5.26 1.48
CA ALA A 71 -0.18 5.39 0.44
C ALA A 71 1.24 5.12 0.99
N THR A 72 1.52 5.48 2.25
CA THR A 72 2.81 5.16 2.90
C THR A 72 2.95 3.68 3.22
N VAL A 73 1.88 2.96 3.57
CA VAL A 73 1.88 1.50 3.74
C VAL A 73 2.31 0.82 2.44
N CYS A 74 1.74 1.20 1.30
CA CYS A 74 2.17 0.66 0.00
C CYS A 74 3.65 0.93 -0.29
N GLN A 75 4.14 2.13 0.04
CA GLN A 75 5.55 2.50 -0.17
C GLN A 75 6.50 1.70 0.73
N LEU A 76 6.13 1.49 1.99
CA LEU A 76 6.87 0.64 2.91
C LEU A 76 6.87 -0.81 2.44
N PHE A 77 5.73 -1.34 1.98
CA PHE A 77 5.64 -2.70 1.48
C PHE A 77 6.59 -2.94 0.28
N LEU A 78 6.74 -1.96 -0.60
CA LEU A 78 7.61 -2.07 -1.78
C LEU A 78 9.11 -1.91 -1.45
N TRP A 79 9.46 -0.98 -0.55
CA TRP A 79 10.84 -0.50 -0.44
C TRP A 79 11.44 -0.51 0.96
N ALA A 80 10.68 -0.83 2.01
CA ALA A 80 11.22 -0.97 3.34
C ALA A 80 12.07 -2.25 3.46
N PRO A 81 13.07 -2.27 4.36
CA PRO A 81 13.71 -3.51 4.76
C PRO A 81 12.67 -4.56 5.17
N THR A 82 12.87 -5.82 4.76
CA THR A 82 11.94 -6.92 5.10
C THR A 82 11.79 -7.12 6.61
N SER A 83 12.84 -6.82 7.37
CA SER A 83 12.84 -6.81 8.83
C SER A 83 11.91 -5.75 9.43
N TRP A 84 11.36 -4.81 8.67
CA TRP A 84 10.37 -3.84 9.16
C TRP A 84 8.93 -4.29 8.88
N LEU A 85 8.73 -5.31 8.05
CA LEU A 85 7.40 -5.76 7.63
C LEU A 85 6.93 -7.03 8.35
N ASN A 86 7.83 -7.70 9.08
CA ASN A 86 7.54 -8.99 9.71
C ASN A 86 7.57 -8.91 11.25
N PRO A 87 6.41 -8.83 11.92
CA PRO A 87 6.32 -8.72 13.38
C PRO A 87 6.99 -9.87 14.13
N LEU A 88 7.09 -11.06 13.52
CA LEU A 88 7.73 -12.23 14.14
C LEU A 88 9.26 -12.11 14.18
N HIS A 89 9.85 -11.33 13.28
CA HIS A 89 11.29 -11.12 13.21
C HIS A 89 11.73 -9.78 13.80
N THR A 90 10.80 -8.82 13.95
CA THR A 90 11.11 -7.49 14.46
C THR A 90 10.79 -7.38 15.95
N ARG A 91 11.82 -7.28 16.80
CA ARG A 91 11.63 -7.06 18.24
C ARG A 91 11.13 -5.63 18.56
N ALA A 92 11.41 -4.65 17.69
CA ALA A 92 11.02 -3.26 17.85
C ALA A 92 10.95 -2.52 16.51
N LEU A 93 10.00 -1.59 16.38
CA LEU A 93 9.93 -0.68 15.23
C LEU A 93 11.23 0.12 15.07
N PRO A 94 11.62 0.49 13.83
CA PRO A 94 12.85 1.24 13.59
C PRO A 94 12.84 2.60 14.31
N SER A 95 14.03 2.97 14.76
CA SER A 95 14.35 4.27 15.32
C SER A 95 14.23 5.38 14.28
N SER A 96 14.16 6.64 14.75
CA SER A 96 14.06 7.78 13.84
C SER A 96 15.29 7.89 12.94
N SER A 97 16.47 7.56 13.47
CA SER A 97 17.73 7.51 12.74
C SER A 97 17.72 6.46 11.64
N GLU A 98 17.21 5.25 11.91
CA GLU A 98 17.10 4.20 10.90
C GLU A 98 16.14 4.60 9.76
N ILE A 99 15.01 5.24 10.10
CA ILE A 99 14.07 5.76 9.10
C ILE A 99 14.73 6.85 8.25
N LEU A 100 15.44 7.80 8.87
CA LEU A 100 16.14 8.86 8.13
C LEU A 100 17.24 8.31 7.23
N GLN A 101 17.99 7.31 7.70
CA GLN A 101 19.02 6.64 6.90
C GLN A 101 18.40 5.91 5.70
N TRP A 102 17.28 5.22 5.90
CA TRP A 102 16.55 4.58 4.80
C TRP A 102 16.03 5.59 3.76
N LEU A 103 15.48 6.73 4.21
CA LEU A 103 15.05 7.81 3.32
C LEU A 103 16.22 8.40 2.52
N LEU A 104 17.40 8.55 3.16
CA LEU A 104 18.62 8.98 2.48
C LEU A 104 19.04 7.96 1.41
N CYS A 105 19.02 6.66 1.73
CA CYS A 105 19.30 5.60 0.76
C CYS A 105 18.35 5.65 -0.45
N LEU A 106 17.04 5.82 -0.23
CA LEU A 106 16.07 5.96 -1.32
C LEU A 106 16.32 7.21 -2.17
N THR A 107 16.68 8.33 -1.53
CA THR A 107 17.02 9.57 -2.22
C THR A 107 18.23 9.39 -3.12
N THR A 108 19.31 8.78 -2.60
CA THR A 108 20.51 8.47 -3.37
C THR A 108 20.20 7.53 -4.53
N LYS A 109 19.38 6.49 -4.30
CA LYS A 109 18.95 5.56 -5.34
C LYS A 109 18.30 6.30 -6.51
N VAL A 110 17.31 7.15 -6.24
CA VAL A 110 16.63 7.95 -7.27
C VAL A 110 17.59 8.93 -7.96
N LEU A 111 18.45 9.62 -7.22
CA LEU A 111 19.36 10.62 -7.78
C LEU A 111 20.48 10.03 -8.64
N CYS A 112 21.03 8.89 -8.23
CA CYS A 112 22.18 8.25 -8.89
C CYS A 112 21.73 7.32 -10.02
N GLU A 113 20.64 6.57 -9.82
CA GLU A 113 20.18 5.57 -10.80
C GLU A 113 19.09 6.13 -11.72
N GLY A 114 18.31 7.12 -11.28
CA GLY A 114 17.28 7.76 -12.10
C GLY A 114 17.84 8.57 -13.27
N ARG A 115 19.04 9.16 -13.12
CA ARG A 115 19.72 9.93 -14.18
C ARG A 115 20.21 9.05 -15.33
N LEU A 116 20.45 7.76 -15.08
CA LEU A 116 20.94 6.81 -16.08
C LEU A 116 19.83 6.32 -17.03
N GLN A 117 18.55 6.60 -16.75
CA GLN A 117 17.42 6.16 -17.58
C GLN A 117 17.36 6.84 -18.94
N GLY A 118 17.86 8.08 -19.06
CA GLY A 118 17.99 8.75 -20.35
C GLY A 118 18.92 8.01 -21.32
N VAL A 119 19.76 7.10 -20.80
CA VAL A 119 20.77 6.36 -21.58
C VAL A 119 20.34 4.92 -21.86
N THR A 120 19.57 4.27 -20.98
CA THR A 120 19.32 2.81 -21.04
C THR A 120 17.88 2.41 -21.40
N GLY A 121 16.94 3.35 -21.56
CA GLY A 121 15.60 3.07 -22.13
C GLY A 121 14.68 2.15 -21.33
N ALA A 122 15.05 1.77 -20.09
CA ALA A 122 14.28 0.86 -19.26
C ALA A 122 13.02 1.53 -18.66
N ARG A 123 11.90 1.46 -19.38
CA ARG A 123 10.61 2.07 -18.98
C ARG A 123 10.05 1.60 -17.63
N ARG A 124 10.31 0.35 -17.21
CA ARG A 124 9.79 -0.20 -15.93
C ARG A 124 10.38 0.51 -14.72
N THR A 125 11.67 0.82 -14.79
CA THR A 125 12.40 1.50 -13.73
C THR A 125 11.93 2.96 -13.57
N ALA A 126 11.34 3.56 -14.61
CA ALA A 126 10.90 4.97 -14.58
C ALA A 126 9.72 5.17 -13.62
N THR A 127 8.74 4.27 -13.66
CA THR A 127 7.58 4.32 -12.75
C THR A 127 8.00 4.11 -11.29
N GLU A 128 8.94 3.20 -11.03
CA GLU A 128 9.46 2.96 -9.68
C GLU A 128 10.11 4.22 -9.09
N TYR A 129 10.98 4.90 -9.86
CA TYR A 129 11.60 6.15 -9.38
C TYR A 129 10.59 7.28 -9.23
N GLN A 130 9.58 7.38 -10.10
CA GLN A 130 8.50 8.34 -9.93
C GLN A 130 7.72 8.08 -8.63
N LEU A 131 7.44 6.82 -8.30
CA LEU A 131 6.77 6.45 -7.06
C LEU A 131 7.64 6.77 -5.83
N ILE A 132 8.93 6.48 -5.87
CA ILE A 132 9.86 6.81 -4.77
C ILE A 132 9.98 8.33 -4.63
N ALA A 133 10.14 9.08 -5.72
CA ALA A 133 10.24 10.54 -5.69
C ALA A 133 8.96 11.19 -5.12
N CYS A 134 7.78 10.71 -5.55
CA CYS A 134 6.49 11.17 -5.02
C CYS A 134 6.36 10.89 -3.52
N PHE A 135 6.82 9.73 -3.06
CA PHE A 135 6.88 9.42 -1.62
C PHE A 135 7.82 10.36 -0.87
N LEU A 136 9.05 10.56 -1.36
CA LEU A 136 10.06 11.42 -0.72
C LEU A 136 9.58 12.88 -0.59
N GLN A 137 8.88 13.41 -1.59
CA GLN A 137 8.33 14.79 -1.57
C GLN A 137 7.34 15.04 -0.43
N ARG A 138 6.65 14.00 0.05
CA ARG A 138 5.65 14.10 1.13
C ARG A 138 6.05 13.34 2.40
N ALA A 139 7.28 12.84 2.47
CA ALA A 139 7.71 11.97 3.57
C ALA A 139 7.70 12.74 4.90
N LYS A 140 6.90 12.24 5.86
CA LYS A 140 6.87 12.73 7.25
C LYS A 140 7.15 11.58 8.18
N LEU A 141 8.07 11.79 9.13
CA LEU A 141 8.46 10.76 10.09
C LEU A 141 7.27 10.25 10.90
N SER A 142 6.33 11.13 11.29
CA SER A 142 5.11 10.77 12.01
C SER A 142 4.21 9.82 11.20
N ILE A 143 4.03 10.07 9.91
CA ILE A 143 3.21 9.24 9.02
C ILE A 143 3.88 7.89 8.77
N ILE A 144 5.21 7.88 8.54
CA ILE A 144 5.96 6.62 8.37
C ILE A 144 5.83 5.75 9.62
N ARG A 145 5.95 6.34 10.81
CA ARG A 145 5.72 5.63 12.07
C ARG A 145 4.29 5.12 12.20
N GLN A 146 3.28 5.91 11.83
CA GLN A 146 1.89 5.45 11.85
C GLN A 146 1.66 4.28 10.89
N ALA A 147 2.22 4.33 9.68
CA ALA A 147 2.11 3.26 8.71
C ALA A 147 2.84 1.98 9.16
N LEU A 148 4.03 2.10 9.75
CA LEU A 148 4.74 0.97 10.36
C LEU A 148 3.94 0.34 11.50
N ASN A 149 3.36 1.17 12.38
CA ASN A 149 2.46 0.68 13.43
C ASN A 149 1.24 -0.02 12.84
N TRP A 150 0.63 0.54 11.79
CA TRP A 150 -0.52 -0.07 11.11
C TRP A 150 -0.17 -1.45 10.54
N ILE A 151 1.03 -1.63 9.97
CA ILE A 151 1.51 -2.92 9.44
C ILE A 151 1.68 -3.98 10.55
N HIS A 152 2.08 -3.56 11.76
CA HIS A 152 2.40 -4.47 12.88
C HIS A 152 1.22 -4.78 13.79
N LEU A 153 0.32 -3.83 14.00
CA LEU A 153 -0.78 -3.93 14.97
C LEU A 153 -2.03 -4.61 14.41
N ARG A 154 -2.09 -4.84 13.10
CA ARG A 154 -3.19 -5.47 12.38
C ARG A 154 -2.68 -6.72 11.68
#